data_AF-A0A0K1P6S2-F1
#
_entry.id   AF-A0A0K1P6S2-F1
#
_cell.length_a   1.000
_cell.length_b   1.000
_cell.length_c   1.000
_cell.angle_alpha   90.00
_cell.angle_beta   90.00
_cell.angle_gamma   90.00
#
_symmetry.space_group_name_H-M   'P 1'
#
loop_
_entity.id
_entity.type
_entity.pdbx_description
1 polymer ?
#
loop_
_entity_poly.entity_id
_entity_poly.type
_entity_poly.pdbx_seq_one_letter_code
_entity_poly.pdbx_strand_id
1 'polypeptide(L)'
;MLDKKAFYKSPVWYSYLILMIFFLSMLIWGLYECCFNEYWYSATSSYMNYDYLMSFLSVHVNIITIVWLIIKIFNYNKKPIGVNGTGFLLSLMNWNLIVFFIFWAAVISDLFYQGQSLTQYTKNQIACTIATHFICPLYLMILFVITTGKNKISYKKVFIEKDIYISIAYPFGYLLFIYVRGLMYLKDNRSVWPYPFMEFETGRLWIGNNVGVYMFILTIIFIIWIVAQHYLLVFINNLLYKLKNKLEERNFKLNK
;
A
#
# COMPACT_ATOMS: atom_id res chain seq x y z
N MET A 1 -21.31 8.75 -15.91
CA MET A 1 -22.11 7.57 -16.31
C MET A 1 -21.47 6.31 -15.76
N LEU A 2 -22.25 5.40 -15.15
CA LEU A 2 -21.82 4.01 -14.94
C LEU A 2 -21.46 3.42 -16.31
N ASP A 3 -20.38 2.65 -16.40
CA ASP A 3 -20.05 1.96 -17.64
C ASP A 3 -21.22 0.99 -17.90
N LYS A 4 -22.11 1.32 -18.85
CA LYS A 4 -23.33 0.54 -19.11
C LYS A 4 -23.01 -0.85 -19.70
N LYS A 5 -21.73 -1.11 -20.00
CA LYS A 5 -21.27 -2.38 -20.51
C LYS A 5 -21.30 -3.42 -19.39
N ALA A 6 -21.82 -4.61 -19.70
CA ALA A 6 -21.72 -5.75 -18.79
C ALA A 6 -20.26 -6.03 -18.43
N PHE A 7 -19.99 -6.54 -17.21
CA PHE A 7 -18.64 -6.63 -16.65
C PHE A 7 -17.68 -7.43 -17.56
N TYR A 8 -18.18 -8.52 -18.17
CA TYR A 8 -17.43 -9.38 -19.08
C TYR A 8 -17.08 -8.72 -20.43
N LYS A 9 -17.56 -7.50 -20.69
CA LYS A 9 -17.17 -6.68 -21.85
C LYS A 9 -16.19 -5.57 -21.50
N SER A 10 -15.85 -5.39 -20.22
CA SER A 10 -15.01 -4.29 -19.75
C SER A 10 -13.57 -4.76 -19.52
N PRO A 11 -12.58 -4.24 -20.25
CA PRO A 11 -11.17 -4.63 -20.04
C PRO A 11 -10.67 -4.26 -18.64
N VAL A 12 -11.22 -3.21 -18.02
CA VAL A 12 -10.89 -2.79 -16.65
C VAL A 12 -11.32 -3.85 -15.62
N TRP A 13 -12.43 -4.56 -15.85
CA TRP A 13 -12.84 -5.65 -14.97
C TRP A 13 -11.81 -6.80 -14.99
N TYR A 14 -11.36 -7.17 -16.20
CA TYR A 14 -10.31 -8.19 -16.35
C TYR A 14 -8.98 -7.73 -15.73
N SER A 15 -8.63 -6.44 -15.81
CA SER A 15 -7.47 -5.91 -15.08
C SER A 15 -7.58 -6.11 -13.57
N TYR A 16 -8.75 -5.86 -12.96
CA TYR A 16 -8.95 -6.14 -11.55
C TYR A 16 -8.85 -7.63 -11.22
N LEU A 17 -9.43 -8.49 -12.07
CA LEU A 17 -9.37 -9.94 -11.90
C LEU A 17 -7.94 -10.48 -11.96
N ILE A 18 -7.17 -10.08 -12.99
CA ILE A 18 -5.78 -10.50 -13.19
C ILE A 18 -4.93 -10.07 -12.00
N LEU A 19 -5.09 -8.83 -11.53
CA LEU A 19 -4.35 -8.38 -10.34
C LEU A 19 -4.74 -9.15 -9.09
N MET A 20 -6.02 -9.45 -8.90
CA MET A 20 -6.47 -10.20 -7.73
C MET A 20 -5.82 -11.58 -7.70
N ILE A 21 -5.85 -12.29 -8.84
CA ILE A 21 -5.21 -13.60 -8.97
C ILE A 21 -3.70 -13.47 -8.75
N PHE A 22 -3.05 -12.49 -9.38
CA PHE A 22 -1.61 -12.29 -9.26
C PHE A 22 -1.19 -12.00 -7.81
N PHE A 23 -1.87 -11.08 -7.12
CA PHE A 23 -1.56 -10.71 -5.74
C PHE A 23 -1.80 -11.88 -4.80
N LEU A 24 -2.90 -12.61 -4.97
CA LEU A 24 -3.22 -13.77 -4.16
C LEU A 24 -2.17 -14.88 -4.33
N SER A 25 -1.78 -15.16 -5.58
CA SER A 25 -0.73 -16.13 -5.88
C SER A 25 0.62 -15.74 -5.28
N MET A 26 1.02 -14.47 -5.37
CA MET A 26 2.26 -13.98 -4.77
C MET A 26 2.23 -13.99 -3.24
N LEU A 27 1.08 -13.71 -2.62
CA LEU A 27 0.93 -13.81 -1.17
C LEU A 27 1.06 -15.26 -0.70
N ILE A 28 0.38 -16.21 -1.36
CA ILE A 28 0.46 -17.65 -1.05
C ILE A 28 1.89 -18.15 -1.26
N TRP A 29 2.51 -17.79 -2.39
CA TRP A 29 3.88 -18.20 -2.69
C TRP A 29 4.87 -17.60 -1.69
N GLY A 30 4.80 -16.30 -1.40
CA GLY A 30 5.66 -15.66 -0.41
C GLY A 30 5.51 -16.24 0.98
N LEU A 31 4.28 -16.57 1.41
CA LEU A 31 4.03 -17.26 2.69
C LEU A 31 4.68 -18.66 2.69
N TYR A 32 4.53 -19.40 1.61
CA TYR A 32 5.12 -20.74 1.46
C TYR A 32 6.65 -20.69 1.55
N GLU A 33 7.29 -19.85 0.74
CA GLU A 33 8.74 -19.69 0.73
C GLU A 33 9.26 -19.23 2.09
N CYS A 34 8.63 -18.21 2.67
CA CYS A 34 9.05 -17.64 3.93
C CYS A 34 8.92 -18.62 5.11
N CYS A 35 7.84 -19.38 5.19
CA CYS A 35 7.50 -20.14 6.39
C CYS A 35 7.89 -21.62 6.32
N PHE A 36 8.02 -22.20 5.12
CA PHE A 36 8.14 -23.65 4.96
C PHE A 36 9.32 -24.10 4.09
N ASN A 37 9.83 -23.26 3.19
CA ASN A 37 10.92 -23.64 2.28
C ASN A 37 12.26 -22.98 2.64
N GLU A 38 12.31 -21.64 2.60
CA GLU A 38 13.56 -20.88 2.71
C GLU A 38 13.78 -20.24 4.09
N TYR A 39 12.76 -20.21 4.97
CA TYR A 39 12.87 -19.75 6.36
C TYR A 39 13.52 -18.35 6.49
N TRP A 40 12.96 -17.36 5.79
CA TRP A 40 13.57 -16.04 5.55
C TRP A 40 14.07 -15.29 6.78
N TYR A 41 13.46 -15.50 7.95
CA TYR A 41 13.76 -14.76 9.18
C TYR A 41 14.24 -15.65 10.34
N SER A 42 13.88 -16.94 10.35
CA SER A 42 14.25 -17.86 11.43
C SER A 42 14.37 -19.29 10.94
N ALA A 43 15.57 -19.87 10.99
CA ALA A 43 15.86 -21.20 10.46
C ALA A 43 15.09 -22.36 11.13
N THR A 44 14.43 -22.12 12.27
CA THR A 44 13.89 -23.20 13.12
C THR A 44 12.41 -23.07 13.45
N SER A 45 11.72 -21.99 13.02
CA SER A 45 10.33 -21.76 13.41
C SER A 45 9.50 -21.15 12.29
N SER A 46 8.65 -21.98 11.66
CA SER A 46 7.67 -21.53 10.67
C SER A 46 6.70 -20.49 11.25
N TYR A 47 6.27 -20.67 12.50
CA TYR A 47 5.42 -19.71 13.20
C TYR A 47 6.10 -18.35 13.37
N MET A 48 7.38 -18.32 13.76
CA MET A 48 8.11 -17.06 13.90
C MET A 48 8.30 -16.36 12.54
N ASN A 49 8.57 -17.12 11.48
CA ASN A 49 8.64 -16.56 10.13
C ASN A 49 7.29 -15.95 9.71
N TYR A 50 6.18 -16.67 9.97
CA TYR A 50 4.84 -16.18 9.68
C TYR A 50 4.54 -14.88 10.44
N ASP A 51 4.79 -14.86 11.75
CA ASP A 51 4.54 -13.67 12.57
C ASP A 51 5.41 -12.48 12.14
N TYR A 52 6.70 -12.72 11.84
CA TYR A 52 7.58 -11.67 11.30
C TYR A 52 7.05 -11.18 9.95
N LEU A 53 6.73 -12.07 9.01
CA LEU A 53 6.20 -11.68 7.72
C LEU A 53 4.92 -10.85 7.85
N MET A 54 4.00 -11.26 8.72
CA MET A 54 2.77 -10.52 9.02
C MET A 54 3.02 -9.20 9.73
N SER A 55 4.18 -8.98 10.34
CA SER A 55 4.50 -7.69 10.95
C SER A 55 4.81 -6.58 9.95
N PHE A 56 5.04 -6.89 8.66
CA PHE A 56 5.32 -5.85 7.66
C PHE A 56 4.05 -5.13 7.19
N LEU A 57 4.10 -3.79 7.18
CA LEU A 57 3.01 -2.95 6.65
C LEU A 57 2.68 -3.30 5.20
N SER A 58 3.68 -3.67 4.41
CA SER A 58 3.50 -4.04 3.01
C SER A 58 2.63 -5.28 2.84
N VAL A 59 2.82 -6.31 3.68
CA VAL A 59 2.01 -7.53 3.67
C VAL A 59 0.56 -7.22 4.02
N HIS A 60 0.36 -6.43 5.07
CA HIS A 60 -0.95 -5.94 5.47
C HIS A 60 -1.68 -5.18 4.34
N VAL A 61 -1.00 -4.22 3.70
CA VAL A 61 -1.59 -3.42 2.61
C VAL A 61 -1.88 -4.28 1.38
N ASN A 62 -1.05 -5.27 1.08
CA ASN A 62 -1.31 -6.25 0.02
C ASN A 62 -2.58 -7.07 0.31
N ILE A 63 -2.75 -7.56 1.54
CA ILE A 63 -3.98 -8.29 1.96
C ILE A 63 -5.21 -7.38 1.82
N ILE A 64 -5.15 -6.14 2.31
CA ILE A 64 -6.25 -5.17 2.18
C ILE A 64 -6.58 -4.93 0.71
N THR A 65 -5.55 -4.83 -0.14
CA THR A 65 -5.72 -4.63 -1.59
C THR A 65 -6.37 -5.83 -2.26
N ILE A 66 -5.98 -7.06 -1.91
CA ILE A 66 -6.61 -8.30 -2.40
C ILE A 66 -8.10 -8.31 -2.02
N VAL A 67 -8.41 -8.04 -0.76
CA VAL A 67 -9.81 -7.99 -0.27
C VAL A 67 -10.60 -6.92 -1.02
N TRP A 68 -10.02 -5.73 -1.22
CA TRP A 68 -10.64 -4.68 -2.01
C TRP A 68 -10.88 -5.11 -3.47
N LEU A 69 -9.92 -5.76 -4.12
CA LEU A 69 -10.06 -6.25 -5.49
C LEU A 69 -11.19 -7.29 -5.60
N ILE A 70 -11.26 -8.23 -4.66
CA ILE A 70 -12.35 -9.22 -4.59
C ILE A 70 -13.71 -8.50 -4.51
N ILE A 71 -13.86 -7.55 -3.57
CA ILE A 71 -15.08 -6.76 -3.42
C ILE A 71 -15.40 -5.99 -4.71
N LYS A 72 -14.37 -5.44 -5.38
CA LYS A 72 -14.51 -4.64 -6.60
C LYS A 72 -14.96 -5.48 -7.80
N ILE A 73 -14.42 -6.70 -7.94
CA ILE A 73 -14.78 -7.65 -9.00
C ILE A 73 -16.24 -8.05 -8.89
N PHE A 74 -16.70 -8.45 -7.71
CA PHE A 74 -18.09 -8.89 -7.49
C PHE A 74 -19.12 -7.75 -7.57
N ASN A 75 -18.70 -6.51 -7.33
CA ASN A 75 -19.58 -5.35 -7.33
C ASN A 75 -19.32 -4.37 -8.48
N TYR A 76 -18.62 -4.81 -9.54
CA TYR A 76 -18.14 -3.94 -10.62
C TYR A 76 -19.24 -3.10 -11.29
N ASN A 77 -20.40 -3.71 -11.55
CA ASN A 77 -21.55 -3.05 -12.18
C ASN A 77 -22.50 -2.36 -11.19
N LYS A 78 -22.22 -2.42 -9.88
CA LYS A 78 -23.08 -1.83 -8.86
C LYS A 78 -22.69 -0.37 -8.60
N LYS A 79 -23.62 0.38 -8.01
CA LYS A 79 -23.36 1.76 -7.60
C LYS A 79 -22.18 1.78 -6.61
N PRO A 80 -21.15 2.63 -6.82
CA PRO A 80 -20.01 2.69 -5.92
C PRO A 80 -20.42 3.32 -4.58
N ILE A 81 -20.44 2.50 -3.52
CA ILE A 81 -20.75 2.91 -2.14
C ILE A 81 -19.70 2.28 -1.20
N GLY A 82 -19.32 2.98 -0.14
CA GLY A 82 -18.38 2.49 0.87
C GLY A 82 -17.02 2.14 0.26
N VAL A 83 -16.57 0.89 0.51
CA VAL A 83 -15.29 0.33 0.04
C VAL A 83 -15.12 0.36 -1.49
N ASN A 84 -16.22 0.38 -2.26
CA ASN A 84 -16.18 0.50 -3.72
C ASN A 84 -16.14 1.96 -4.23
N GLY A 85 -16.23 2.93 -3.32
CA GLY A 85 -16.25 4.36 -3.59
C GLY A 85 -14.89 4.93 -3.98
N THR A 86 -14.91 6.12 -4.57
CA THR A 86 -13.70 6.86 -4.95
C THR A 86 -12.86 7.25 -3.74
N GLY A 87 -13.50 7.57 -2.61
CA GLY A 87 -12.83 7.89 -1.35
C GLY A 87 -11.95 6.75 -0.84
N PHE A 88 -12.52 5.56 -0.67
CA PHE A 88 -11.74 4.39 -0.25
C PHE A 88 -10.61 4.04 -1.22
N LEU A 89 -10.82 4.20 -2.53
CA LEU A 89 -9.76 4.02 -3.53
C LEU A 89 -8.59 5.00 -3.28
N LEU A 90 -8.86 6.26 -2.92
CA LEU A 90 -7.81 7.20 -2.53
C LEU A 90 -7.07 6.74 -1.28
N SER A 91 -7.79 6.24 -0.26
CA SER A 91 -7.16 5.69 0.94
C SER A 91 -6.27 4.49 0.63
N LEU A 92 -6.74 3.57 -0.21
CA LEU A 92 -5.97 2.42 -0.66
C LEU A 92 -4.70 2.83 -1.42
N MET A 93 -4.80 3.84 -2.29
CA MET A 93 -3.66 4.39 -3.01
C MET A 93 -2.65 5.06 -2.08
N ASN A 94 -3.09 5.80 -1.05
CA ASN A 94 -2.18 6.36 -0.05
C ASN A 94 -1.38 5.25 0.64
N TRP A 95 -2.03 4.18 1.09
CA TRP A 95 -1.32 3.08 1.75
C TRP A 95 -0.33 2.37 0.83
N ASN A 96 -0.72 2.12 -0.42
CA ASN A 96 0.17 1.52 -1.42
C ASN A 96 1.37 2.44 -1.74
N LEU A 97 1.17 3.75 -1.80
CA LEU A 97 2.27 4.72 -2.00
C LEU A 97 3.22 4.76 -0.81
N ILE A 98 2.72 4.78 0.43
CA ILE A 98 3.54 4.69 1.64
C ILE A 98 4.43 3.45 1.58
N VAL A 99 3.84 2.28 1.33
CA VAL A 99 4.56 1.01 1.23
C VAL A 99 5.62 1.06 0.13
N PHE A 100 5.25 1.56 -1.05
CA PHE A 100 6.17 1.72 -2.18
C PHE A 100 7.38 2.56 -1.79
N PHE A 101 7.17 3.74 -1.20
CA PHE A 101 8.28 4.62 -0.83
C PHE A 101 9.13 4.09 0.32
N ILE A 102 8.53 3.50 1.36
CA ILE A 102 9.29 2.88 2.47
C ILE A 102 10.19 1.78 1.93
N PHE A 103 9.65 0.93 1.05
CA PHE A 103 10.41 -0.15 0.45
C PHE A 103 11.58 0.37 -0.38
N TRP A 104 11.35 1.35 -1.25
CA TRP A 104 12.44 1.93 -2.07
C TRP A 104 13.47 2.69 -1.24
N ALA A 105 13.06 3.37 -0.18
CA ALA A 105 13.99 4.00 0.76
C ALA A 105 14.89 2.95 1.43
N ALA A 106 14.33 1.80 1.82
CA ALA A 106 15.11 0.70 2.39
C ALA A 106 16.11 0.12 1.37
N VAL A 107 15.68 -0.18 0.14
CA VAL A 107 16.56 -0.68 -0.92
C VAL A 107 17.68 0.30 -1.25
N ILE A 108 17.35 1.58 -1.40
CA ILE A 108 18.34 2.64 -1.68
C ILE A 108 19.34 2.72 -0.52
N SER A 109 18.87 2.75 0.72
CA SER A 109 19.74 2.79 1.89
C SER A 109 20.71 1.59 1.95
N ASP A 110 20.21 0.39 1.65
CA ASP A 110 21.01 -0.83 1.64
C ASP A 110 22.12 -0.79 0.57
N LEU A 111 21.78 -0.33 -0.64
CA LEU A 111 22.70 -0.14 -1.75
C LEU A 111 23.81 0.88 -1.45
N PHE A 112 23.50 1.96 -0.72
CA PHE A 112 24.46 3.05 -0.45
C PHE A 112 25.33 2.83 0.79
N TYR A 113 24.78 2.25 1.86
CA TYR A 113 25.44 2.27 3.17
C TYR A 113 25.98 0.92 3.63
N GLN A 114 25.36 -0.19 3.26
CA GLN A 114 25.73 -1.48 3.85
C GLN A 114 26.59 -2.34 2.93
N GLY A 115 26.57 -2.12 1.62
CA GLY A 115 27.33 -2.93 0.67
C GLY A 115 27.00 -4.44 0.75
N GLN A 116 26.03 -4.83 1.59
CA GLN A 116 25.55 -6.18 1.81
C GLN A 116 24.53 -6.48 0.74
N SER A 117 25.13 -6.72 -0.41
CA SER A 117 24.62 -7.23 -1.64
C SER A 117 23.28 -7.97 -1.56
N LEU A 118 22.38 -7.57 -2.46
CA LEU A 118 21.29 -8.37 -3.06
C LEU A 118 21.62 -9.87 -3.23
N THR A 119 22.89 -10.27 -3.27
CA THR A 119 23.34 -11.68 -3.28
C THR A 119 22.98 -12.48 -2.03
N GLN A 120 22.63 -11.85 -0.90
CA GLN A 120 22.15 -12.60 0.28
C GLN A 120 20.69 -13.05 0.12
N TYR A 121 19.94 -12.43 -0.79
CA TYR A 121 18.56 -12.81 -1.06
C TYR A 121 18.50 -13.96 -2.05
N THR A 122 17.62 -14.92 -1.80
CA THR A 122 17.30 -15.97 -2.77
C THR A 122 16.61 -15.36 -3.99
N LYS A 123 16.67 -16.06 -5.12
CA LYS A 123 15.96 -15.64 -6.33
C LYS A 123 14.44 -15.52 -6.09
N ASN A 124 13.88 -16.40 -5.25
CA ASN A 124 12.46 -16.38 -4.91
C ASN A 124 12.11 -15.17 -4.04
N GLN A 125 12.94 -14.83 -3.04
CA GLN A 125 12.79 -13.61 -2.25
C GLN A 125 12.82 -12.37 -3.14
N ILE A 126 13.79 -12.26 -4.04
CA ILE A 126 13.91 -11.12 -4.95
C ILE A 126 12.67 -11.03 -5.85
N ALA A 127 12.26 -12.15 -6.47
CA ALA A 127 11.11 -12.18 -7.37
C ALA A 127 9.80 -11.78 -6.66
N CYS A 128 9.53 -12.38 -5.50
CA CYS A 128 8.37 -12.06 -4.68
C CYS A 128 8.39 -10.58 -4.26
N THR A 129 9.55 -10.08 -3.86
CA THR A 129 9.72 -8.69 -3.43
C THR A 129 9.48 -7.69 -4.56
N ILE A 130 10.08 -7.91 -5.74
CA ILE A 130 9.86 -7.06 -6.94
C ILE A 130 8.39 -7.09 -7.35
N ALA A 131 7.77 -8.27 -7.39
CA ALA A 131 6.37 -8.39 -7.74
C ALA A 131 5.51 -7.56 -6.80
N THR A 132 5.62 -7.79 -5.49
CA THR A 132 4.73 -7.21 -4.46
C THR A 132 5.00 -5.75 -4.14
N HIS A 133 6.24 -5.27 -4.24
CA HIS A 133 6.62 -3.90 -3.85
C HIS A 133 6.90 -2.96 -5.03
N PHE A 134 6.98 -3.48 -6.27
CA PHE A 134 7.19 -2.64 -7.46
C PHE A 134 6.10 -2.83 -8.50
N ILE A 135 5.98 -4.04 -9.08
CA ILE A 135 5.05 -4.30 -10.18
C ILE A 135 3.60 -4.04 -9.74
N CYS A 136 3.23 -4.55 -8.57
CA CYS A 136 1.91 -4.43 -7.98
C CYS A 136 1.48 -2.97 -7.73
N PRO A 137 2.21 -2.15 -6.95
CA PRO A 137 1.88 -0.73 -6.75
C PRO A 137 1.84 0.06 -8.07
N LEU A 138 2.78 -0.20 -8.99
CA LEU A 138 2.82 0.49 -10.29
C LEU A 138 1.57 0.20 -11.11
N TYR A 139 1.15 -1.06 -11.20
CA TYR A 139 -0.06 -1.43 -11.93
C TYR A 139 -1.30 -0.82 -11.29
N LEU A 140 -1.39 -0.78 -9.95
CA LEU A 140 -2.49 -0.09 -9.25
C LEU A 140 -2.53 1.40 -9.56
N MET A 141 -1.37 2.08 -9.64
CA MET A 141 -1.29 3.48 -10.07
C MET A 141 -1.79 3.67 -11.51
N ILE A 142 -1.41 2.78 -12.43
CA ILE A 142 -1.91 2.82 -13.82
C ILE A 142 -3.44 2.65 -13.83
N LEU A 143 -3.97 1.67 -13.09
CA LEU A 143 -5.40 1.47 -12.96
C LEU A 143 -6.10 2.69 -12.35
N PHE A 144 -5.51 3.31 -11.34
CA PHE A 144 -6.04 4.53 -10.74
C PHE A 144 -6.17 5.63 -11.79
N VAL A 145 -5.14 5.88 -12.60
CA VAL A 145 -5.18 6.88 -13.69
C VAL A 145 -6.26 6.56 -14.72
N ILE A 146 -6.40 5.28 -15.12
CA ILE A 146 -7.40 4.86 -16.12
C ILE A 146 -8.83 5.03 -15.58
N THR A 147 -9.05 4.67 -14.31
CA THR A 147 -10.40 4.51 -13.74
C THR A 147 -10.95 5.76 -13.04
N THR A 148 -10.11 6.75 -12.76
CA THR A 148 -10.47 8.00 -12.10
C THR A 148 -10.73 9.14 -13.10
N GLY A 149 -10.92 10.37 -12.61
CA GLY A 149 -11.17 11.56 -13.43
C GLY A 149 -12.56 11.58 -14.04
N LYS A 150 -13.53 10.83 -13.49
CA LYS A 150 -14.93 10.87 -13.93
C LYS A 150 -15.68 12.08 -13.35
N ASN A 151 -15.33 12.47 -12.13
CA ASN A 151 -15.88 13.62 -11.43
C ASN A 151 -14.74 14.45 -10.84
N LYS A 152 -14.93 15.77 -10.78
CA LYS A 152 -14.04 16.66 -10.06
C LYS A 152 -14.21 16.47 -8.55
N ILE A 153 -13.09 16.33 -7.85
CA ILE A 153 -13.04 16.24 -6.39
C ILE A 153 -12.69 17.63 -5.83
N SER A 154 -13.37 18.04 -4.75
CA SER A 154 -13.15 19.34 -4.13
C SER A 154 -12.01 19.30 -3.12
N TYR A 155 -10.98 20.12 -3.34
CA TYR A 155 -9.87 20.28 -2.38
C TYR A 155 -10.31 20.74 -0.99
N LYS A 156 -11.39 21.54 -0.92
CA LYS A 156 -11.93 22.02 0.37
C LYS A 156 -12.61 20.91 1.17
N LYS A 157 -13.06 19.84 0.52
CA LYS A 157 -13.75 18.73 1.17
C LYS A 157 -12.82 17.59 1.62
N VAL A 158 -11.54 17.65 1.23
CA VAL A 158 -10.54 16.61 1.57
C VAL A 158 -10.47 16.33 3.07
N PHE A 159 -10.47 17.37 3.92
CA PHE A 159 -10.46 17.21 5.39
C PHE A 159 -11.83 16.95 6.01
N ILE A 160 -12.92 17.07 5.24
CA ILE A 160 -14.28 16.78 5.71
C ILE A 160 -14.65 15.32 5.34
N GLU A 161 -14.00 14.77 4.32
CA GLU A 161 -14.22 13.42 3.84
C GLU A 161 -13.63 12.39 4.82
N LYS A 162 -14.42 11.37 5.15
CA LYS A 162 -14.05 10.31 6.11
C LYS A 162 -12.81 9.53 5.68
N ASP A 163 -12.53 9.50 4.37
CA ASP A 163 -11.51 8.67 3.77
C ASP A 163 -10.07 9.09 4.12
N ILE A 164 -9.81 10.39 4.35
CA ILE A 164 -8.49 10.84 4.82
C ILE A 164 -8.21 10.36 6.25
N TYR A 165 -9.24 10.34 7.10
CA TYR A 165 -9.12 9.85 8.47
C TYR A 165 -8.90 8.34 8.49
N ILE A 166 -9.53 7.60 7.57
CA ILE A 166 -9.24 6.18 7.35
C ILE A 166 -7.76 6.01 6.92
N SER A 167 -7.27 6.84 5.99
CA SER A 167 -5.87 6.79 5.55
C SER A 167 -4.89 7.00 6.70
N ILE A 168 -5.18 7.93 7.61
CA ILE A 168 -4.34 8.27 8.78
C ILE A 168 -4.44 7.23 9.90
N ALA A 169 -5.64 6.76 10.20
CA ALA A 169 -5.89 5.86 11.33
C ALA A 169 -5.13 4.53 11.18
N TYR A 170 -5.00 4.04 9.95
CA TYR A 170 -4.39 2.73 9.70
C TYR A 170 -2.89 2.67 10.04
N PRO A 171 -2.01 3.57 9.52
CA PRO A 171 -0.61 3.62 9.94
C PRO A 171 -0.42 3.88 11.44
N PHE A 172 -1.31 4.65 12.07
CA PHE A 172 -1.27 4.85 13.52
C PHE A 172 -1.56 3.57 14.31
N GLY A 173 -2.62 2.84 13.94
CA GLY A 173 -2.93 1.54 14.52
C GLY A 173 -1.80 0.53 14.29
N TYR A 174 -1.17 0.56 13.11
CA TYR A 174 -0.01 -0.26 12.80
C TYR A 174 1.20 0.06 13.70
N LEU A 175 1.52 1.34 13.93
CA LEU A 175 2.60 1.73 14.84
C LEU A 175 2.39 1.18 16.25
N LEU A 176 1.17 1.27 16.78
CA LEU A 176 0.82 0.70 18.09
C LEU A 176 0.95 -0.82 18.11
N PHE A 177 0.45 -1.50 17.07
CA PHE A 177 0.59 -2.95 16.93
C PHE A 177 2.06 -3.38 16.94
N ILE A 178 2.92 -2.73 16.17
CA ILE A 178 4.36 -3.05 16.13
C ILE A 178 5.05 -2.75 17.45
N TYR A 179 4.69 -1.65 18.11
CA TYR A 179 5.23 -1.34 19.43
C TYR A 179 4.92 -2.45 20.44
N VAL A 180 3.65 -2.86 20.56
CA VAL A 180 3.24 -3.94 21.48
C VAL A 180 3.93 -5.26 21.11
N ARG A 181 3.93 -5.63 19.83
CA ARG A 181 4.59 -6.85 19.34
C ARG A 181 6.09 -6.85 19.68
N GLY A 182 6.79 -5.75 19.43
CA GLY A 182 8.22 -5.66 19.74
C GLY A 182 8.52 -5.75 21.23
N LEU A 183 7.68 -5.15 22.09
CA LEU A 183 7.79 -5.33 23.55
C LEU A 183 7.63 -6.79 23.97
N MET A 184 6.73 -7.55 23.32
CA MET A 184 6.58 -8.98 23.59
C MET A 184 7.85 -9.76 23.20
N TYR A 185 8.43 -9.50 22.03
CA TYR A 185 9.68 -10.15 21.62
C TYR A 185 10.87 -9.79 22.52
N LEU A 186 10.94 -8.56 23.00
CA LEU A 186 11.98 -8.14 23.94
C LEU A 186 11.88 -8.87 25.29
N LYS A 187 10.67 -9.28 25.73
CA LYS A 187 10.52 -10.15 26.91
C LYS A 187 11.16 -11.51 26.72
N ASP A 188 11.23 -11.99 25.48
CA ASP A 188 11.90 -13.23 25.09
C ASP A 188 13.37 -13.01 24.66
N ASN A 189 13.95 -11.84 24.96
CA ASN A 189 15.30 -11.42 24.57
C ASN A 189 15.56 -11.44 23.06
N ARG A 190 14.54 -11.12 22.25
CA ARG A 190 14.66 -11.02 20.79
C ARG A 190 14.33 -9.60 20.34
N SER A 191 15.24 -8.99 19.59
CA SER A 191 14.97 -7.69 18.92
C SER A 191 14.50 -7.98 17.49
N VAL A 192 13.19 -7.86 17.27
CA VAL A 192 12.50 -8.32 16.05
C VAL A 192 11.56 -7.21 15.58
N TRP A 193 12.10 -6.25 14.84
CA TRP A 193 11.38 -5.08 14.34
C TRP A 193 11.23 -5.15 12.81
N PRO A 194 10.05 -4.83 12.25
CA PRO A 194 9.84 -4.90 10.80
C PRO A 194 10.67 -3.87 10.04
N TYR A 195 10.93 -2.71 10.64
CA TYR A 195 11.71 -1.64 10.02
C TYR A 195 12.66 -0.99 11.02
N PRO A 196 13.84 -0.51 10.59
CA PRO A 196 14.80 0.15 11.48
C PRO A 196 14.23 1.39 12.18
N PHE A 197 13.41 2.19 11.50
CA PHE A 197 12.77 3.36 12.11
C PHE A 197 11.67 3.00 13.13
N MET A 198 11.31 1.73 13.24
CA MET A 198 10.36 1.20 14.23
C MET A 198 11.06 0.47 15.38
N GLU A 199 12.39 0.52 15.46
CA GLU A 199 13.14 -0.04 16.57
C GLU A 199 12.97 0.82 17.83
N PHE A 200 11.90 0.57 18.58
CA PHE A 200 11.47 1.37 19.74
C PHE A 200 12.26 1.09 21.03
N GLU A 201 13.54 0.75 20.89
CA GLU A 201 14.47 0.58 22.01
C GLU A 201 15.15 1.92 22.30
N THR A 202 15.17 2.38 23.56
CA THR A 202 15.62 3.73 23.96
C THR A 202 17.01 4.13 23.46
N GLY A 203 17.93 3.18 23.23
CA GLY A 203 19.27 3.42 22.70
C GLY A 203 19.41 3.32 21.17
N ARG A 204 18.32 3.02 20.46
CA ARG A 204 18.30 2.78 19.01
C ARG A 204 17.31 3.68 18.26
N LEU A 205 16.67 4.59 18.98
CA LEU A 205 15.83 5.63 18.38
C LEU A 205 16.66 6.51 17.46
N TRP A 206 16.13 6.82 16.28
CA TRP A 206 16.82 7.71 15.34
C TRP A 206 16.92 9.16 15.84
N ILE A 207 15.98 9.58 16.69
CA ILE A 207 15.92 10.92 17.27
C ILE A 207 15.44 10.84 18.71
N GLY A 208 16.16 11.50 19.62
CA GLY A 208 15.82 11.58 21.05
C GLY A 208 16.04 10.27 21.81
N ASN A 209 15.59 10.24 23.06
CA ASN A 209 15.75 9.11 23.99
C ASN A 209 14.42 8.72 24.68
N ASN A 210 13.29 9.20 24.18
CA ASN A 210 11.98 8.90 24.73
C ASN A 210 11.11 8.27 23.64
N VAL A 211 10.73 7.00 23.85
CA VAL A 211 9.95 6.22 22.88
C VAL A 211 8.61 6.86 22.57
N GLY A 212 7.90 7.39 23.58
CA GLY A 212 6.60 8.03 23.39
C GLY A 212 6.70 9.30 22.53
N VAL A 213 7.69 10.15 22.80
CA VAL A 213 7.98 11.34 21.99
C VAL A 213 8.36 10.95 20.57
N TYR A 214 9.19 9.92 20.39
CA TYR A 214 9.58 9.43 19.08
C TYR A 214 8.39 8.89 18.27
N MET A 215 7.52 8.08 18.87
CA MET A 215 6.28 7.60 18.24
C MET A 215 5.34 8.75 17.86
N PHE A 216 5.25 9.79 18.70
CA PHE A 216 4.48 10.99 18.40
C PHE A 216 5.03 11.74 17.18
N ILE A 217 6.34 11.93 17.11
CA ILE A 217 7.02 12.54 15.94
C ILE A 217 6.76 11.73 14.67
N LEU A 218 6.95 10.41 14.72
CA LEU A 218 6.66 9.52 13.58
C LEU A 218 5.21 9.67 13.11
N THR A 219 4.26 9.73 14.06
CA THR A 219 2.84 9.92 13.73
C THR A 219 2.62 11.24 12.99
N ILE A 220 3.22 12.34 13.43
CA ILE A 220 3.13 13.63 12.72
C ILE A 220 3.71 13.53 11.31
N ILE A 221 4.88 12.90 11.16
CA ILE A 221 5.54 12.71 9.85
C ILE A 221 4.62 11.94 8.91
N PHE A 222 4.05 10.82 9.37
CA PHE A 222 3.09 10.03 8.58
C PHE A 222 1.84 10.82 8.23
N ILE A 223 1.28 11.63 9.15
CA ILE A 223 0.12 12.49 8.86
C ILE A 223 0.45 13.47 7.73
N ILE A 224 1.55 14.22 7.86
CA ILE A 224 1.97 15.20 6.84
C ILE A 224 2.14 14.49 5.49
N TRP A 225 2.78 13.32 5.51
CA TRP A 225 3.03 12.54 4.29
C TRP A 225 1.73 12.06 3.63
N ILE A 226 0.81 11.47 4.41
CA ILE A 226 -0.49 10.98 3.92
C ILE A 226 -1.30 12.14 3.37
N VAL A 227 -1.34 13.28 4.06
CA VAL A 227 -2.05 14.47 3.60
C VAL A 227 -1.47 14.95 2.26
N ALA A 228 -0.14 15.03 2.14
CA ALA A 228 0.51 15.42 0.89
C ALA A 228 0.21 14.45 -0.27
N GLN A 229 0.31 13.14 -0.04
CA GLN A 229 -0.04 12.12 -1.03
C GLN A 229 -1.53 12.20 -1.43
N HIS A 230 -2.42 12.41 -0.46
CA HIS A 230 -3.84 12.52 -0.71
C HIS A 230 -4.15 13.72 -1.62
N TYR A 231 -3.52 14.87 -1.36
CA TYR A 231 -3.62 16.05 -2.23
C TYR A 231 -3.08 15.79 -3.64
N LEU A 232 -1.95 15.08 -3.76
CA LEU A 232 -1.40 14.68 -5.05
C LEU A 232 -2.38 13.79 -5.84
N LEU A 233 -3.00 12.81 -5.19
CA LEU A 233 -3.98 11.92 -5.82
C LEU A 233 -5.24 12.68 -6.28
N VAL A 234 -5.73 13.61 -5.46
CA VAL A 234 -6.85 14.51 -5.83
C VAL A 234 -6.46 15.39 -7.02
N PHE A 235 -5.23 15.90 -7.04
CA PHE A 235 -4.70 16.67 -8.16
C PHE A 235 -4.65 15.85 -9.45
N ILE A 236 -4.12 14.63 -9.42
CA ILE A 236 -4.08 13.72 -10.56
C ILE A 236 -5.51 13.45 -11.07
N ASN A 237 -6.45 13.13 -10.19
CA ASN A 237 -7.86 12.91 -10.57
C ASN A 237 -8.45 14.14 -11.28
N ASN A 238 -8.23 15.34 -10.73
CA ASN A 238 -8.80 16.58 -11.26
C ASN A 238 -8.15 16.99 -12.59
N LEU A 239 -6.85 16.73 -12.75
CA LEU A 239 -6.15 16.89 -14.03
C LEU A 239 -6.75 15.98 -15.10
N LEU A 240 -6.95 14.70 -14.79
CA LEU A 240 -7.55 13.73 -15.71
C LEU A 240 -8.99 14.11 -16.06
N TYR A 241 -9.78 14.58 -15.10
CA TYR A 241 -11.13 15.10 -15.34
C TYR A 241 -11.11 16.26 -16.36
N LYS A 242 -10.22 17.23 -16.18
CA LYS A 242 -10.08 18.36 -17.11
C LYS A 242 -9.65 17.90 -18.52
N LEU A 243 -8.72 16.96 -18.61
CA LEU A 243 -8.25 16.42 -19.89
C LEU A 243 -9.36 15.68 -20.63
N LYS A 244 -10.13 14.83 -19.94
CA LYS A 244 -11.25 14.08 -20.52
C LYS A 244 -12.33 15.01 -21.07
N ASN A 245 -12.75 16.01 -20.29
CA ASN A 245 -13.74 16.99 -20.74
C ASN A 245 -13.27 17.77 -21.98
N LYS A 246 -11.99 18.20 -22.01
CA LYS A 246 -11.43 18.91 -23.17
C LYS A 246 -11.40 18.05 -24.44
N LEU A 247 -11.13 16.75 -24.30
CA LEU A 247 -11.16 15.80 -25.43
C LEU A 247 -12.58 15.57 -25.93
N GLU A 248 -13.55 15.42 -25.04
CA GLU A 248 -14.97 15.28 -25.39
C GLU A 248 -15.48 16.52 -26.13
N GLU A 249 -15.16 17.72 -25.65
CA GLU A 249 -15.50 18.99 -26.33
C GLU A 249 -14.88 19.08 -27.73
N ARG A 250 -13.61 18.67 -27.88
CA ARG A 250 -12.92 18.66 -29.19
C ARG A 250 -13.58 17.69 -30.17
N ASN A 251 -13.89 16.48 -29.73
CA ASN A 251 -14.52 15.46 -30.56
C ASN A 251 -15.94 15.88 -30.97
N PHE A 252 -16.68 16.53 -30.07
CA PHE A 252 -17.99 17.10 -30.38
C PHE A 252 -17.93 18.18 -31.46
N LYS A 253 -16.88 19.02 -31.46
CA LYS A 253 -16.67 20.04 -32.50
C LYS A 253 -16.25 19.45 -33.86
N LEU A 254 -15.56 18.32 -33.88
CA LEU A 254 -15.11 17.67 -35.13
C LEU A 254 -16.23 16.87 -35.83
N ASN A 255 -17.25 16.46 -35.08
CA ASN A 255 -18.38 15.67 -35.57
C ASN A 255 -19.62 16.53 -35.89
N LYS A 256 -19.48 17.86 -35.87
CA LYS A 256 -20.48 18.83 -36.31
C LYS A 256 -20.00 19.50 -37.59
#